data_AF-A0A6G3ZB40-F1
#
_entry.id   AF-A0A6G3ZB40-F1
#
_cell.length_a   1.000
_cell.length_b   1.000
_cell.length_c   1.000
_cell.angle_alpha   90.00
_cell.angle_beta   90.00
_cell.angle_gamma   90.00
#
_symmetry.space_group_name_H-M   'P 1'
#
loop_
_entity.id
_entity.type
_entity.pdbx_description
1 polymer ?
#
loop_
_entity_poly.entity_id
_entity_poly.type
_entity_poly.pdbx_seq_one_letter_code
_entity_poly.pdbx_strand_id
1 'polypeptide(L)'
;MVSRKWDAPGDSWVVAGSYTQFSQRVFWPRLETIVWLDLPLYQLVGRMLRRSWKRWRTHELLWGTNYEKFWPQLMVWRKEDSLLWWIVTQYQPKRQKMLAYQTDPQWNHIRFIRLCSSAEVQEFTHLLMQHESAQLAETTR
;
A
#
# COMPACT_ATOMS: atom_id res chain seq x y z
N MET A 1 6.00 -6.92 18.39
CA MET A 1 7.06 -6.74 17.38
C MET A 1 7.36 -8.13 16.82
N VAL A 2 6.81 -8.49 15.66
CA VAL A 2 7.18 -9.72 14.95
C VAL A 2 7.85 -9.27 13.67
N SER A 3 9.16 -9.09 13.74
CA SER A 3 9.99 -8.90 12.55
C SER A 3 10.19 -10.29 11.94
N ARG A 4 9.35 -10.64 10.97
CA ARG A 4 9.65 -11.77 10.08
C ARG A 4 10.76 -11.28 9.16
N LYS A 5 11.99 -11.75 9.40
CA LYS A 5 13.12 -11.55 8.50
C LYS A 5 12.71 -12.17 7.17
N TRP A 6 12.62 -11.36 6.13
CA TRP A 6 12.59 -11.87 4.76
C TRP A 6 14.04 -12.25 4.47
N ASP A 7 14.34 -13.54 4.41
CA ASP A 7 15.66 -14.04 4.03
C ASP A 7 15.83 -13.83 2.51
N ALA A 8 15.98 -12.57 2.10
CA ALA A 8 16.40 -12.24 0.75
C ALA A 8 17.92 -12.51 0.66
N PRO A 9 18.38 -13.36 -0.27
CA PRO A 9 19.81 -13.57 -0.47
C PRO A 9 20.39 -12.31 -1.15
N GLY A 10 21.03 -11.43 -0.37
CA GLY A 10 21.75 -10.24 -0.87
C GLY A 10 21.17 -8.87 -0.46
N ASP A 11 21.71 -7.80 -1.05
CA ASP A 11 21.49 -6.36 -0.77
C ASP A 11 20.04 -5.85 -1.09
N SER A 12 19.07 -6.75 -1.17
CA SER A 12 17.69 -6.47 -1.60
C SER A 12 16.77 -6.13 -0.42
N TRP A 13 15.86 -5.17 -0.63
CA TRP A 13 14.92 -4.71 0.40
C TRP A 13 13.56 -4.35 -0.20
N VAL A 14 12.51 -4.51 0.60
CA VAL A 14 11.15 -4.09 0.26
C VAL A 14 10.66 -3.14 1.35
N VAL A 15 10.16 -1.97 0.94
CA VAL A 15 9.58 -0.98 1.86
C VAL A 15 8.11 -0.80 1.53
N ALA A 16 7.26 -0.98 2.54
CA ALA A 16 5.85 -0.65 2.48
C ALA A 16 5.58 0.63 3.29
N GLY A 17 5.10 1.69 2.63
CA GLY A 17 4.82 2.95 3.32
C GLY A 17 4.39 4.07 2.38
N SER A 18 3.81 5.13 2.95
CA SER A 18 3.24 6.26 2.20
C SER A 18 4.01 7.57 2.39
N TYR A 19 5.20 7.55 3.00
CA TYR A 19 6.04 8.72 3.26
C TYR A 19 6.88 9.13 2.04
N THR A 20 6.21 9.44 0.93
CA THR A 20 6.87 9.67 -0.38
C THR A 20 8.01 10.69 -0.32
N GLN A 21 7.86 11.78 0.45
CA GLN A 21 8.91 12.79 0.57
C GLN A 21 10.19 12.28 1.25
N PHE A 22 10.05 11.44 2.27
CA PHE A 22 11.18 10.77 2.91
C PHE A 22 11.78 9.74 1.95
N SER A 23 10.93 8.93 1.32
CA SER A 23 11.34 7.90 0.36
C SER A 23 12.19 8.47 -0.78
N GLN A 24 11.77 9.60 -1.36
CA GLN A 24 12.49 10.33 -2.41
C GLN A 24 13.92 10.68 -2.03
N ARG A 25 14.13 11.08 -0.78
CA ARG A 25 15.45 11.51 -0.30
C ARG A 25 16.34 10.34 0.08
N VAL A 26 15.76 9.32 0.69
CA VAL A 26 16.53 8.27 1.36
C VAL A 26 16.84 7.09 0.46
N PHE A 27 15.88 6.64 -0.36
CA PHE A 27 16.04 5.38 -1.06
C PHE A 27 15.56 5.36 -2.51
N TRP A 28 14.79 6.34 -3.00
CA TRP A 28 14.43 6.42 -4.42
C TRP A 28 15.64 6.47 -5.38
N PRO A 29 16.80 7.08 -5.03
CA PRO A 29 17.99 7.00 -5.88
C PRO A 29 18.53 5.58 -6.12
N ARG A 30 18.21 4.62 -5.23
CA ARG A 30 18.59 3.20 -5.35
C ARG A 30 17.39 2.29 -5.59
N LEU A 31 16.20 2.86 -5.75
CA LEU A 31 14.96 2.09 -5.89
C LEU A 31 14.80 1.66 -7.34
N GLU A 32 14.55 0.38 -7.56
CA GLU A 32 14.39 -0.16 -8.91
C GLU A 32 12.93 -0.23 -9.33
N THR A 33 12.01 -0.54 -8.40
CA THR A 33 10.61 -0.78 -8.72
C THR A 33 9.68 -0.17 -7.67
N ILE A 34 8.63 0.52 -8.15
CA ILE A 34 7.49 0.95 -7.35
C ILE A 34 6.26 0.16 -7.80
N VAL A 35 5.67 -0.60 -6.87
CA VAL A 35 4.34 -1.19 -7.07
C VAL A 35 3.30 -0.28 -6.42
N TRP A 36 2.48 0.36 -7.26
CA TRP A 36 1.45 1.30 -6.83
C TRP A 36 0.05 0.72 -7.02
N LEU A 37 -0.70 0.63 -5.92
CA LEU A 37 -2.11 0.26 -5.91
C LEU A 37 -3.00 1.49 -6.16
N ASP A 38 -3.39 1.72 -7.42
CA ASP A 38 -4.31 2.79 -7.84
C ASP A 38 -5.75 2.30 -7.94
N LEU A 39 -6.25 1.69 -6.86
CA LEU A 39 -7.60 1.14 -6.82
C LEU A 39 -8.65 2.25 -6.80
N PRO A 40 -9.82 2.05 -7.44
CA PRO A 40 -10.85 3.07 -7.51
C PRO A 40 -11.41 3.38 -6.12
N LEU A 41 -11.82 4.64 -5.94
CA LEU A 41 -12.25 5.20 -4.65
C LEU A 41 -13.30 4.34 -3.92
N TYR A 42 -14.29 3.80 -4.64
CA TYR A 42 -15.33 2.96 -4.04
C TYR A 42 -14.76 1.67 -3.41
N GLN A 43 -13.69 1.09 -3.97
CA GLN A 43 -13.02 -0.07 -3.37
C GLN A 43 -12.26 0.32 -2.10
N LEU A 44 -11.59 1.47 -2.10
CA LEU A 44 -10.89 1.98 -0.92
C LEU A 44 -11.87 2.26 0.23
N VAL A 45 -12.96 2.98 -0.07
CA VAL A 45 -14.02 3.29 0.89
C VAL A 45 -14.70 2.02 1.38
N GLY A 46 -15.12 1.11 0.50
CA GLY A 46 -15.77 -0.14 0.88
C GLY A 46 -14.89 -1.04 1.77
N ARG A 47 -13.60 -1.15 1.45
CA ARG A 47 -12.64 -1.91 2.27
C ARG A 47 -12.42 -1.27 3.64
N MET A 48 -12.29 0.06 3.69
CA MET A 48 -12.19 0.80 4.94
C MET A 48 -13.42 0.54 5.80
N LEU A 49 -14.62 0.82 5.29
CA LEU A 49 -15.88 0.67 6.04
C LEU A 49 -16.08 -0.75 6.58
N ARG A 50 -15.85 -1.78 5.74
CA ARG A 50 -15.98 -3.18 6.14
C ARG A 50 -15.00 -3.55 7.25
N ARG A 51 -13.75 -3.09 7.14
CA ARG A 51 -12.70 -3.34 8.15
C ARG A 51 -13.05 -2.63 9.46
N SER A 52 -13.40 -1.36 9.40
CA SER A 52 -13.73 -0.54 10.57
C SER A 52 -14.96 -1.07 11.30
N TRP A 53 -16.00 -1.47 10.56
CA TRP A 53 -17.18 -2.10 11.13
C TRP A 53 -16.85 -3.41 11.85
N LYS A 54 -16.09 -4.29 11.20
CA LYS A 54 -15.69 -5.58 11.79
C LYS A 54 -14.95 -5.35 13.11
N ARG A 55 -13.96 -4.46 13.11
CA ARG A 55 -13.11 -4.17 14.28
C ARG A 55 -13.87 -3.55 15.43
N TRP A 56 -14.77 -2.62 15.12
CA TRP A 56 -15.65 -2.04 16.10
C TRP A 56 -16.56 -3.09 16.73
N ARG A 57 -17.19 -3.95 15.92
CA ARG A 57 -18.05 -5.04 16.41
C ARG A 57 -17.29 -6.05 17.26
N THR A 58 -16.07 -6.41 16.86
CA THR A 58 -15.26 -7.41 17.57
C THR A 58 -14.43 -6.82 18.71
N HIS A 59 -14.49 -5.50 18.94
CA HIS A 59 -13.62 -4.79 19.89
C HIS A 59 -12.15 -5.20 19.73
N GLU A 60 -11.66 -5.19 18.49
CA GLU A 60 -10.28 -5.56 18.18
C GLU A 60 -9.31 -4.55 18.80
N LEU A 61 -8.42 -5.01 19.70
CA LEU A 61 -7.33 -4.19 20.22
C LEU A 61 -6.31 -3.99 19.10
N LEU A 62 -6.08 -2.74 18.70
CA LEU A 62 -5.18 -2.43 17.60
C LEU A 62 -3.72 -2.36 18.06
N TRP A 63 -3.45 -1.59 19.11
CA TRP A 63 -2.12 -1.46 19.74
C TRP A 63 -2.24 -0.76 21.09
N GLY A 64 -1.43 -1.15 22.07
CA GLY A 64 -1.45 -0.56 23.42
C GLY A 64 -2.82 -0.69 24.06
N THR A 65 -3.53 0.43 24.20
CA THR A 65 -4.92 0.52 24.72
C THR A 65 -5.93 0.98 23.66
N ASN A 66 -5.53 1.04 22.38
CA ASN A 66 -6.33 1.63 21.32
C ASN A 66 -7.34 0.65 20.72
N TYR A 67 -8.60 1.06 20.75
CA TYR A 67 -9.72 0.41 20.07
C TYR A 67 -10.28 1.32 19.00
N GLU A 68 -10.77 0.72 17.93
CA GLU A 68 -11.28 1.47 16.79
C GLU A 68 -12.70 2.02 17.07
N LYS A 69 -12.88 3.35 17.00
CA LYS A 69 -14.21 3.98 17.04
C LYS A 69 -14.74 4.09 15.61
N PHE A 70 -15.88 3.46 15.33
CA PHE A 70 -16.46 3.43 13.98
C PHE A 70 -17.06 4.78 13.54
N TRP A 71 -17.95 5.34 14.36
CA TRP A 71 -18.73 6.53 14.00
C TRP A 71 -17.88 7.77 13.66
N PRO A 72 -16.80 8.11 14.41
CA PRO A 72 -15.95 9.26 14.07
C PRO A 72 -15.38 9.21 12.64
N GLN A 73 -15.08 8.01 12.14
CA GLN A 73 -14.53 7.84 10.78
C GLN A 73 -15.51 8.29 9.69
N LEU A 74 -16.81 8.26 9.95
CA LEU A 74 -17.89 8.65 9.04
C LEU A 74 -18.29 10.13 9.17
N MET A 75 -17.80 10.84 10.19
CA MET A 75 -18.18 12.21 10.46
C MET A 75 -17.54 13.17 9.46
N VAL A 76 -18.02 13.20 8.21
CA VAL A 76 -17.46 14.05 7.16
C VAL A 76 -17.52 15.56 7.47
N TRP A 77 -18.33 15.95 8.46
CA TRP A 77 -18.40 17.29 9.04
C TRP A 77 -17.28 17.60 10.05
N ARG A 78 -16.58 16.59 10.57
CA ARG A 78 -15.41 16.69 11.46
C ARG A 78 -14.17 16.15 10.77
N LYS A 79 -13.49 17.02 10.01
CA LYS A 79 -12.37 16.70 9.10
C LYS A 79 -11.21 15.96 9.78
N GLU A 80 -10.89 16.32 11.02
CA GLU A 80 -9.76 15.75 11.78
C GLU A 80 -10.02 14.30 12.21
N ASP A 81 -11.29 13.94 12.41
CA ASP A 81 -11.69 12.62 12.92
C ASP A 81 -12.15 11.66 11.82
N SER A 82 -12.50 12.19 10.64
CA SER A 82 -13.10 11.42 9.55
C SER A 82 -12.07 10.89 8.57
N LEU A 83 -11.72 9.61 8.76
CA LEU A 83 -10.95 8.84 7.79
C LEU A 83 -11.64 8.79 6.42
N LEU A 84 -12.98 8.72 6.38
CA LEU A 84 -13.73 8.75 5.12
C LEU A 84 -13.50 10.07 4.37
N TRP A 85 -13.64 11.19 5.07
CA TRP A 85 -13.39 12.52 4.51
C TRP A 85 -11.95 12.63 4.00
N TRP A 86 -10.97 12.14 4.77
CA TRP A 86 -9.57 12.13 4.35
C TRP A 86 -9.34 11.28 3.10
N ILE A 87 -9.90 10.08 3.02
CA ILE A 87 -9.76 9.21 1.83
C ILE A 87 -10.30 9.92 0.59
N VAL A 88 -11.51 10.49 0.67
CA VAL A 88 -12.15 11.16 -0.46
C VAL A 88 -11.36 12.39 -0.91
N THR A 89 -10.92 13.23 0.05
CA THR A 89 -10.21 14.47 -0.27
C THR A 89 -8.77 14.26 -0.73
N GLN A 90 -8.09 13.23 -0.23
CA GLN A 90 -6.71 12.93 -0.60
C GLN A 90 -6.58 12.02 -1.83
N TYR A 91 -7.68 11.39 -2.28
CA TYR A 91 -7.65 10.45 -3.40
C TYR A 91 -7.07 11.06 -4.68
N GLN A 92 -7.68 12.14 -5.20
CA GLN A 92 -7.21 12.76 -6.44
C GLN A 92 -5.82 13.41 -6.30
N PRO A 93 -5.53 14.20 -5.25
CA PRO A 93 -4.20 14.79 -5.09
C PRO A 93 -3.07 13.76 -5.02
N LYS A 94 -3.28 12.64 -4.30
CA LYS A 94 -2.26 11.59 -4.20
C LYS A 94 -2.06 10.85 -5.51
N ARG A 95 -3.16 10.57 -6.23
CA ARG A 95 -3.11 9.94 -7.55
C ARG A 95 -2.37 10.82 -8.56
N GLN A 96 -2.67 12.11 -8.61
CA GLN A 96 -1.97 13.06 -9.49
C GLN A 96 -0.48 13.14 -9.18
N LYS A 97 -0.09 13.15 -7.90
CA LYS A 97 1.33 13.12 -7.51
C LYS A 97 2.04 11.85 -8.00
N MET A 98 1.43 10.67 -7.84
CA MET A 98 2.04 9.42 -8.33
C MET A 98 2.18 9.41 -9.85
N LEU A 99 1.18 9.91 -10.58
CA LEU A 99 1.27 10.06 -12.03
C LEU A 99 2.40 11.01 -12.43
N ALA A 100 2.57 12.13 -11.72
CA ALA A 100 3.66 13.07 -11.97
C ALA A 100 5.03 12.40 -11.77
N TYR A 101 5.22 11.61 -10.70
CA TYR A 101 6.48 10.90 -10.48
C TYR A 101 6.77 9.84 -11.54
N GLN A 102 5.74 9.18 -12.06
CA GLN A 102 5.89 8.22 -13.15
C GLN A 102 6.43 8.87 -14.44
N THR A 103 6.12 10.15 -14.67
CA THR A 103 6.56 10.89 -15.86
C THR A 103 7.78 11.77 -15.63
N ASP A 104 8.28 11.85 -14.40
CA ASP A 104 9.38 12.72 -14.02
C ASP A 104 10.72 12.13 -14.50
N PRO A 105 11.50 12.85 -15.34
CA PRO A 105 12.81 12.38 -15.80
C PRO A 105 13.79 12.05 -14.67
N GLN A 106 13.62 12.66 -13.48
CA GLN A 106 14.44 12.39 -12.31
C GLN A 106 14.35 10.91 -11.87
N TRP A 107 13.22 10.25 -12.14
CA TRP A 107 12.92 8.89 -11.66
C TRP A 107 12.80 7.88 -12.80
N ASN A 108 13.37 8.17 -13.98
CA ASN A 108 13.25 7.32 -15.16
C ASN A 108 13.89 5.91 -14.99
N HIS A 109 14.80 5.73 -14.03
CA HIS A 109 15.36 4.42 -13.69
C HIS A 109 14.38 3.54 -12.90
N ILE A 110 13.32 4.12 -12.33
CA ILE A 110 12.35 3.40 -11.50
C ILE A 110 11.28 2.81 -12.40
N ARG A 111 11.11 1.49 -12.32
CA ARG A 111 9.98 0.80 -12.94
C ARG A 111 8.70 1.03 -12.12
N PHE A 112 7.73 1.73 -12.69
CA PHE A 112 6.40 1.91 -12.09
C PHE A 112 5.45 0.80 -12.56
N ILE A 113 4.97 0.00 -11.61
CA ILE A 113 3.90 -0.99 -11.81
C ILE A 113 2.63 -0.45 -11.17
N ARG A 114 1.67 -0.04 -11.99
CA ARG A 114 0.39 0.51 -11.52
C ARG A 114 -0.70 -0.54 -11.63
N LEU A 115 -1.31 -0.89 -10.51
CA LEU A 115 -2.39 -1.87 -10.41
C LEU A 115 -3.70 -1.14 -10.08
N CYS A 116 -4.62 -1.12 -11.03
CA CYS A 116 -5.86 -0.34 -10.99
C CYS A 116 -7.06 -1.14 -10.48
N SER A 117 -6.96 -2.48 -10.40
CA SER A 117 -8.08 -3.34 -10.04
C SER A 117 -7.68 -4.45 -9.06
N SER A 118 -8.67 -4.98 -8.34
CA SER A 118 -8.45 -6.15 -7.48
C SER A 118 -8.00 -7.38 -8.28
N ALA A 119 -8.46 -7.51 -9.52
CA ALA A 119 -8.05 -8.57 -10.44
C ALA A 119 -6.57 -8.44 -10.82
N GLU A 120 -6.11 -7.24 -11.19
CA GLU A 120 -4.69 -6.99 -11.47
C GLU A 120 -3.79 -7.28 -10.26
N VAL A 121 -4.24 -6.95 -9.05
CA VAL A 121 -3.49 -7.28 -7.83
C VAL A 121 -3.41 -8.79 -7.61
N GLN A 122 -4.49 -9.51 -7.84
CA GLN A 122 -4.51 -10.97 -7.74
C GLN A 122 -3.60 -11.61 -8.77
N GLU A 123 -3.68 -11.18 -10.03
CA GLU A 123 -2.83 -11.66 -11.11
C GLU A 123 -1.35 -11.38 -10.82
N PHE A 124 -1.02 -10.15 -10.40
CA PHE A 124 0.35 -9.79 -10.02
C PHE A 124 0.88 -10.66 -8.89
N THR A 125 0.05 -10.93 -7.87
CA THR A 125 0.44 -11.80 -6.75
C THR A 125 0.65 -13.24 -7.20
N HIS A 126 -0.23 -13.75 -8.08
CA HIS A 126 -0.13 -15.10 -8.62
C HIS A 126 1.15 -15.29 -9.45
N LEU A 127 1.47 -14.33 -10.31
CA LEU A 127 2.72 -14.34 -11.10
C LEU A 127 3.97 -14.33 -10.20
N LEU A 128 3.95 -13.55 -9.11
CA LEU A 128 5.06 -13.54 -8.15
C LEU A 128 5.24 -14.90 -7.46
N MET A 129 4.15 -15.53 -7.03
CA MET A 129 4.18 -16.86 -6.39
C MET A 129 4.68 -17.95 -7.34
N GLN A 130 4.31 -17.88 -8.62
CA GLN A 130 4.79 -18.80 -9.66
C GLN A 130 6.29 -18.63 -9.91
N HIS A 131 6.77 -17.39 -10.00
CA HIS A 131 8.19 -17.09 -10.20
C HIS A 131 9.04 -17.57 -9.03
N GLU A 132 8.61 -17.34 -7.79
CA GLU A 132 9.29 -17.84 -6.59
C GLU A 132 9.36 -19.37 -6.58
N SER A 133 8.27 -20.04 -6.92
CA SER A 133 8.21 -21.50 -6.98
C SER A 133 9.15 -22.09 -8.04
N ALA A 134 9.25 -21.45 -9.21
CA ALA A 134 10.15 -21.88 -10.29
C ALA A 134 11.63 -21.70 -9.90
N GLN A 135 11.99 -20.58 -9.26
CA GLN A 135 13.35 -20.29 -8.80
C GLN A 135 13.81 -21.28 -7.72
N LEU A 136 12.93 -21.65 -6.79
CA LEU A 136 13.22 -22.66 -5.76
C LEU A 136 13.41 -24.06 -6.37
N ALA A 137 12.63 -24.41 -7.40
CA ALA A 137 12.75 -25.68 -8.09
C ALA A 137 14.06 -25.80 -8.91
N GLU A 138 14.56 -24.69 -9.46
CA GLU A 138 15.87 -24.64 -10.16
C GLU A 138 17.05 -24.67 -9.19
N THR A 139 16.94 -24.00 -8.03
CA THR A 139 18.03 -23.95 -7.03
C THR A 139 18.22 -25.29 -6.29
N THR A 140 17.20 -26.15 -6.28
CA THR A 140 17.23 -27.46 -5.59
C THR A 140 17.73 -28.61 -6.51
N ARG A 141 18.04 -28.33 -7.78
CA ARG A 141 18.68 -29.28 -8.71
C ARG A 141 20.18 -29.06 -8.78
#